data_AF-A0A419VX89-F1
#
_entry.id   AF-A0A419VX89-F1
#
_cell.length_a   1.000
_cell.length_b   1.000
_cell.length_c   1.000
_cell.angle_alpha   90.00
_cell.angle_beta   90.00
_cell.angle_gamma   90.00
#
_symmetry.space_group_name_H-M   'P 1'
#
loop_
_entity.id
_entity.type
_entity.pdbx_description
1 polymer ?
#
loop_
_entity_poly.entity_id
_entity_poly.type
_entity_poly.pdbx_seq_one_letter_code
_entity_poly.pdbx_strand_id
1 'polypeptide(L)'
;MNKVVQLKWNLLIGLVIIGINLCWIWDNLYLLYQYHNANIFFFFMYPDWALVSNSVLGLVGATTGILTVFDKLTIKKGISVCVFLIASGIVIKSISVN
;
A
#
# COMPACT_ATOMS: atom_id res chain seq x y z
N MET A 1 18.93 -22.41 5.59
CA MET A 1 17.48 -22.71 5.59
C MET A 1 17.17 -23.56 4.36
N ASN A 2 16.29 -24.57 4.45
CA ASN A 2 15.92 -25.37 3.28
C ASN A 2 15.23 -24.49 2.23
N LYS A 3 15.59 -24.63 0.95
CA LYS A 3 15.05 -23.84 -0.17
C LYS A 3 13.52 -23.94 -0.26
N VAL A 4 12.95 -25.10 0.06
CA VAL A 4 11.48 -25.30 0.11
C VAL A 4 10.84 -24.48 1.22
N VAL A 5 11.50 -24.38 2.38
CA VAL A 5 11.01 -23.59 3.52
C VAL A 5 11.09 -22.09 3.19
N GLN A 6 12.15 -21.66 2.50
CA GLN A 6 12.29 -20.27 2.05
C GLN A 6 11.19 -19.85 1.07
N LEU A 7 10.86 -20.70 0.08
CA LEU A 7 9.77 -20.43 -0.85
C LEU A 7 8.41 -20.27 -0.15
N LYS A 8 8.11 -21.12 0.84
CA LYS A 8 6.87 -20.98 1.63
C LYS A 8 6.81 -19.66 2.39
N TRP A 9 7.91 -19.23 2.98
CA TRP A 9 7.99 -17.95 3.69
C TRP A 9 7.87 -16.75 2.76
N ASN A 10 8.53 -16.78 1.61
CA ASN A 10 8.43 -15.74 0.60
C ASN A 10 6.99 -15.58 0.09
N LEU A 11 6.30 -16.70 -0.16
CA LEU A 11 4.90 -16.70 -0.58
C LEU A 11 4.00 -16.09 0.49
N LEU A 12 4.11 -16.56 1.73
CA LEU A 12 3.29 -16.06 2.84
C LEU A 12 3.50 -14.56 3.07
N ILE A 13 4.75 -14.12 3.15
CA ILE A 13 5.08 -12.71 3.40
C ILE A 13 4.71 -11.84 2.20
N GLY A 14 4.96 -12.30 0.98
CA GLY A 14 4.59 -11.59 -0.23
C GLY A 14 3.07 -11.37 -0.34
N LEU A 15 2.27 -12.39 0.00
CA LEU A 15 0.81 -12.27 0.07
C LEU A 15 0.35 -11.26 1.13
N VAL A 16 1.00 -11.23 2.30
CA VAL A 16 0.73 -10.22 3.33
C VAL A 16 1.03 -8.81 2.82
N ILE A 17 2.17 -8.60 2.15
CA ILE A 17 2.52 -7.31 1.55
C ILE A 17 1.48 -6.89 0.51
N ILE A 18 1.05 -7.81 -0.36
CA ILE A 18 0.00 -7.54 -1.35
C ILE A 18 -1.29 -7.12 -0.65
N GLY A 19 -1.75 -7.90 0.34
CA GLY A 19 -2.99 -7.64 1.07
C GLY A 19 -3.01 -6.27 1.73
N ILE A 20 -1.94 -5.91 2.46
CA ILE A 20 -1.82 -4.60 3.12
C ILE A 20 -1.93 -3.46 2.10
N ASN A 21 -1.24 -3.58 0.96
CA ASN A 21 -1.23 -2.53 -0.05
C ASN A 21 -2.57 -2.44 -0.81
N LEU A 22 -3.25 -3.55 -1.04
CA LEU A 22 -4.59 -3.54 -1.62
C LEU A 22 -5.62 -2.88 -0.68
N CYS A 23 -5.55 -3.15 0.63
CA CYS A 23 -6.37 -2.43 1.61
C CYS A 23 -6.05 -0.93 1.59
N TRP A 24 -4.78 -0.55 1.50
CA TRP A 24 -4.39 0.86 1.39
C TRP A 24 -4.95 1.54 0.14
N ILE A 25 -4.86 0.89 -1.02
CA ILE A 25 -5.45 1.39 -2.27
C ILE A 25 -6.97 1.55 -2.10
N TRP A 26 -7.63 0.51 -1.59
CA TRP A 26 -9.07 0.50 -1.39
C TRP A 26 -9.53 1.68 -0.54
N ASP A 27 -8.89 1.91 0.61
CA ASP A 27 -9.26 3.02 1.50
C ASP A 27 -9.12 4.39 0.82
N ASN A 28 -8.06 4.61 0.05
CA ASN A 28 -7.85 5.88 -0.64
C ASN A 28 -8.83 6.10 -1.80
N LEU A 29 -9.10 5.07 -2.60
CA LEU A 29 -10.07 5.15 -3.70
C LEU A 29 -11.51 5.25 -3.17
N TYR A 30 -11.82 4.57 -2.08
CA TYR A 30 -13.12 4.66 -1.43
C TYR A 30 -13.38 6.08 -0.92
N LEU A 31 -12.41 6.70 -0.25
CA LEU A 31 -12.51 8.11 0.16
C LEU A 31 -12.71 9.03 -1.06
N LEU A 32 -11.91 8.86 -2.11
CA LEU A 32 -12.03 9.65 -3.35
C LEU A 32 -13.41 9.51 -4.00
N TYR A 33 -13.96 8.29 -4.00
CA TYR A 33 -15.30 8.03 -4.50
C TYR A 33 -16.37 8.74 -3.65
N GLN A 34 -16.29 8.62 -2.33
CA GLN A 34 -17.25 9.24 -1.42
C GLN A 34 -17.22 10.77 -1.50
N TYR A 35 -16.03 11.37 -1.69
CA TYR A 35 -15.87 12.81 -1.81
C TYR A 35 -16.57 13.41 -3.04
N HIS A 36 -16.67 12.65 -4.13
CA HIS A 36 -17.25 13.13 -5.39
C HIS A 36 -18.67 12.65 -5.65
N ASN A 37 -19.05 11.50 -5.11
CA ASN A 37 -20.29 10.81 -5.50
C ASN A 37 -21.27 10.62 -4.35
N ALA A 38 -20.86 10.85 -3.11
CA ALA A 38 -21.75 10.73 -1.97
C ALA A 38 -21.98 12.08 -1.30
N ASN A 39 -23.23 12.34 -0.94
CA ASN A 39 -23.63 13.53 -0.18
C ASN A 39 -23.27 13.40 1.31
N ILE A 40 -22.07 12.91 1.60
CA ILE A 40 -21.55 12.74 2.96
C ILE A 40 -20.70 13.97 3.27
N PHE A 41 -21.08 14.72 4.31
CA PHE A 41 -20.26 15.82 4.81
C PHE A 41 -19.12 15.27 5.65
N PHE A 42 -17.90 15.38 5.13
CA PHE A 42 -16.68 15.03 5.86
C PHE A 42 -16.21 16.21 6.69
N PHE A 43 -15.93 15.98 7.97
CA PHE A 43 -15.35 17.00 8.87
C PHE A 43 -13.91 17.36 8.47
N PHE A 44 -13.22 16.41 7.85
CA PHE A 44 -11.88 16.58 7.32
C PHE A 44 -11.77 15.86 5.96
N MET A 45 -11.28 16.55 4.94
CA MET A 45 -11.21 16.04 3.57
C MET A 45 -9.77 16.13 3.06
N TYR A 46 -9.21 14.97 2.68
CA TYR A 46 -7.92 14.95 1.99
C TYR A 46 -8.10 15.45 0.55
N PRO A 47 -7.17 16.26 0.02
CA PRO A 47 -7.24 16.67 -1.37
C PRO A 47 -7.02 15.46 -2.30
N ASP A 48 -7.70 15.47 -3.44
CA ASP A 48 -7.71 14.34 -4.38
C ASP A 48 -6.31 13.91 -4.83
N TRP A 49 -5.41 14.88 -5.06
CA TRP A 49 -4.04 14.59 -5.49
C TRP A 49 -3.30 13.74 -4.44
N ALA A 50 -3.59 13.91 -3.15
CA ALA A 50 -2.99 13.15 -2.06
C ALA A 50 -3.53 11.72 -2.02
N LEU A 51 -4.84 11.54 -2.25
CA LEU A 51 -5.48 10.21 -2.33
C LEU A 51 -5.04 9.42 -3.57
N VAL A 52 -4.95 10.08 -4.72
CA VAL A 52 -4.44 9.49 -5.96
C VAL A 52 -2.97 9.10 -5.80
N SER A 53 -2.13 9.98 -5.25
CA SER A 53 -0.72 9.67 -4.98
C SER A 53 -0.57 8.47 -4.05
N ASN A 54 -1.36 8.40 -2.98
CA ASN A 54 -1.35 7.26 -2.06
C ASN A 54 -1.80 5.94 -2.73
N SER A 55 -2.78 6.01 -3.63
CA SER A 55 -3.24 4.85 -4.39
C SER A 55 -2.12 4.33 -5.32
N VAL A 56 -1.38 5.23 -5.96
CA VAL A 56 -0.21 4.88 -6.77
C VAL A 56 0.89 4.23 -5.93
N LEU A 57 1.20 4.78 -4.75
CA LEU A 57 2.17 4.17 -3.83
C LEU A 57 1.74 2.77 -3.41
N GLY A 58 0.45 2.56 -3.12
CA GLY A 58 -0.10 1.24 -2.83
C GLY A 58 0.06 0.27 -4.01
N LEU A 59 -0.13 0.72 -5.26
CA LEU A 59 0.11 -0.14 -6.43
C LEU A 59 1.57 -0.57 -6.51
N VAL A 60 2.51 0.35 -6.29
CA VAL A 60 3.94 0.03 -6.23
C VAL A 60 4.22 -0.97 -5.09
N GLY A 61 3.62 -0.78 -3.91
CA GLY A 61 3.76 -1.73 -2.80
C GLY A 61 3.20 -3.12 -3.13
N ALA A 62 2.05 -3.20 -3.79
CA ALA A 62 1.47 -4.47 -4.25
C ALA A 62 2.38 -5.19 -5.26
N THR A 63 2.96 -4.47 -6.24
CA THR A 63 3.94 -5.08 -7.17
C THR A 63 5.18 -5.57 -6.45
N THR A 64 5.63 -4.88 -5.40
CA THR A 64 6.74 -5.31 -4.55
C THR A 64 6.41 -6.62 -3.83
N GLY A 65 5.18 -6.78 -3.35
CA GLY A 65 4.68 -8.03 -2.79
C GLY A 65 4.68 -9.17 -3.80
N ILE A 66 4.23 -8.93 -5.04
CA ILE A 66 4.29 -9.91 -6.14
C ILE A 66 5.74 -10.34 -6.41
N LEU A 67 6.68 -9.38 -6.50
CA LEU A 67 8.10 -9.70 -6.69
C LEU A 67 8.68 -10.53 -5.54
N THR A 68 8.17 -10.33 -4.31
CA THR A 68 8.55 -11.12 -3.13
C THR A 68 8.01 -12.54 -3.22
N VAL A 69 6.77 -12.74 -3.68
CA VAL A 69 6.17 -14.08 -3.89
C VAL A 69 7.01 -14.91 -4.87
N PHE A 70 7.48 -14.29 -5.96
CA PHE A 70 8.29 -14.96 -6.98
C PHE A 70 9.79 -15.05 -6.65
N ASP A 71 10.20 -14.78 -5.41
CA ASP A 71 11.60 -14.79 -4.94
C ASP A 71 12.53 -13.88 -5.79
N LYS A 72 11.97 -12.91 -6.52
CA LYS A 72 12.73 -11.89 -7.27
C LYS A 72 13.25 -10.80 -6.35
N LEU A 73 12.63 -10.65 -5.18
CA LEU A 73 13.00 -9.71 -4.15
C LEU A 73 13.11 -10.45 -2.81
N THR A 74 14.17 -10.17 -2.04
CA THR A 74 14.31 -10.77 -0.71
C THR A 74 13.25 -10.24 0.24
N ILE A 75 12.77 -11.08 1.15
CA ILE A 75 11.78 -10.71 2.19
C ILE A 75 12.13 -9.39 2.88
N LYS A 76 13.40 -9.23 3.30
CA LYS A 76 13.86 -8.00 4.00
C LYS A 76 13.65 -6.75 3.14
N LYS A 77 13.98 -6.82 1.85
CA LYS A 77 13.78 -5.71 0.91
C LYS A 77 12.30 -5.45 0.67
N GLY A 78 11.49 -6.51 0.50
CA GLY A 78 10.04 -6.38 0.31
C GLY A 78 9.35 -5.68 1.46
N ILE A 79 9.65 -6.10 2.70
CA ILE A 79 9.14 -5.46 3.92
C ILE A 79 9.64 -4.01 4.01
N SER A 80 10.93 -3.77 3.80
CA SER A 80 11.50 -2.42 3.90
C SER A 80 10.86 -1.44 2.92
N VAL A 81 10.65 -1.85 1.67
CA VAL A 81 9.99 -1.03 0.65
C VAL A 81 8.52 -0.80 1.02
N CYS A 82 7.80 -1.84 1.47
CA CYS A 82 6.41 -1.70 1.91
C CYS A 82 6.28 -0.69 3.06
N VAL A 83 7.13 -0.78 4.08
CA VAL A 83 7.13 0.13 5.23
C VAL A 83 7.46 1.55 4.77
N PHE A 84 8.45 1.72 3.91
CA PHE A 84 8.84 3.03 3.37
C PHE A 84 7.69 3.68 2.58
N LEU A 85 7.01 2.93 1.72
CA LEU A 85 5.89 3.43 0.92
C LEU A 85 4.71 3.84 1.80
N ILE A 86 4.34 3.02 2.80
CA ILE A 86 3.27 3.37 3.75
C ILE A 86 3.64 4.63 4.55
N ALA A 87 4.88 4.70 5.06
CA ALA A 87 5.36 5.88 5.78
C ALA A 87 5.29 7.15 4.90
N SER A 88 5.72 7.06 3.63
CA SER A 88 5.61 8.18 2.69
C SER A 88 4.16 8.58 2.43
N GLY A 89 3.24 7.62 2.34
CA GLY A 89 1.81 7.86 2.18
C GLY A 89 1.17 8.58 3.36
N ILE A 90 1.56 8.20 4.58
CA ILE A 90 1.17 8.89 5.82
C ILE A 90 1.69 10.33 5.81
N VAL A 91 2.96 10.55 5.45
CA VAL A 91 3.55 11.90 5.37
C VAL A 91 2.81 12.77 4.35
N ILE A 92 2.48 12.23 3.16
CA ILE A 92 1.69 12.95 2.15
C ILE A 92 0.35 13.39 2.73
N LYS A 93 -0.36 12.48 3.43
CA LYS A 93 -1.64 12.81 4.07
C LYS A 93 -1.46 13.90 5.12
N SER A 94 -0.47 13.81 6.00
CA SER A 94 -0.21 14.81 7.03
C SER A 94 0.11 16.20 6.46
N ILE A 95 0.92 16.27 5.38
CA ILE A 95 1.24 17.54 4.71
C ILE A 95 -0.01 18.12 4.04
N SER A 96 -0.87 17.27 3.50
CA SER A 96 -2.09 17.72 2.82
C SER A 96 -3.17 18.28 3.75
N VAL A 97 -3.04 18.01 5.06
CA VAL A 97 -3.98 18.44 6.11
C VAL A 97 -3.58 19.76 6.76
N ASN A 98 -2.30 20.10 6.71
CA ASN A 98 -1.69 21.28 7.31
C ASN A 98 -1.76 22.47 6.34
#